data_AF-A0A7S1E4J8-F1
#
_entry.id   AF-A0A7S1E4J8-F1
#
_cell.length_a   1.000
_cell.length_b   1.000
_cell.length_c   1.000
_cell.angle_alpha   90.00
_cell.angle_beta   90.00
_cell.angle_gamma   90.00
#
_symmetry.space_group_name_H-M   'P 1'
#
loop_
_entity.id
_entity.type
_entity.pdbx_description
1 polymer ?
#
loop_
_entity_poly.entity_id
_entity_poly.type
_entity_poly.pdbx_seq_one_letter_code
_entity_poly.pdbx_strand_id
1 'polypeptide(L)'
;LEHTSWLQHTDVDVPHFSKDEHSFVKGALHTIDRPYNKMDPWGAIDFLHHQIGTTHVAHHFASNIPHYKAQTATDAIMDSYPDMYLYDPTPIPEALWRVCKGCTAVEKRGDRWVWQNEDIPKQLL
;
A
#
# COMPACT_ATOMS: atom_id res chain seq x y z
N LEU A 1 -9.20 8.04 -8.46
CA LEU A 1 -8.66 8.56 -7.19
C LEU A 1 -9.15 7.76 -5.97
N GLU A 2 -10.45 7.41 -5.86
CA GLU A 2 -10.90 6.54 -4.74
C GLU A 2 -10.32 5.10 -4.79
N HIS A 3 -10.24 4.48 -5.97
CA HIS A 3 -9.62 3.14 -6.11
C HIS A 3 -8.10 3.15 -5.89
N THR A 4 -7.45 4.27 -6.22
CA THR A 4 -5.99 4.49 -6.09
C THR A 4 -5.54 4.89 -4.70
N SER A 5 -6.47 5.14 -3.78
CA SER A 5 -6.14 5.29 -2.36
C SER A 5 -6.48 3.98 -1.66
N TRP A 6 -7.65 3.41 -1.93
CA TRP A 6 -8.10 2.21 -1.25
C TRP A 6 -7.12 1.04 -1.34
N LEU A 7 -6.61 0.71 -2.54
CA LEU A 7 -5.64 -0.38 -2.66
C LEU A 7 -4.38 -0.06 -1.87
N GLN A 8 -3.82 1.12 -2.05
CA GLN A 8 -2.58 1.60 -1.41
C GLN A 8 -2.68 1.70 0.12
N HIS A 9 -3.87 1.56 0.69
CA HIS A 9 -4.13 1.53 2.13
C HIS A 9 -4.62 0.18 2.65
N THR A 10 -4.82 -0.82 1.77
CA THR A 10 -5.45 -2.10 2.14
C THR A 10 -4.74 -3.27 1.47
N ASP A 11 -4.34 -4.26 2.25
CA ASP A 11 -4.00 -5.60 1.76
C ASP A 11 -4.28 -6.65 2.82
N VAL A 12 -4.28 -7.91 2.42
CA VAL A 12 -4.65 -9.08 3.25
C VAL A 12 -3.69 -9.31 4.42
N ASP A 13 -2.46 -8.80 4.34
CA ASP A 13 -1.41 -8.95 5.34
C ASP A 13 -1.15 -7.66 6.14
N VAL A 14 -1.88 -6.57 5.87
CA VAL A 14 -1.71 -5.28 6.57
C VAL A 14 -2.61 -5.20 7.82
N PRO A 15 -2.02 -5.09 9.02
CA PRO A 15 -2.79 -4.98 10.25
C PRO A 15 -3.36 -3.57 10.44
N HIS A 16 -4.50 -3.51 11.14
CA HIS A 16 -5.17 -2.27 11.52
C HIS A 16 -5.01 -2.01 13.02
N PHE A 17 -4.51 -0.83 13.35
CA PHE A 17 -4.28 -0.42 14.74
C PHE A 17 -5.53 0.18 15.37
N SER A 18 -5.65 0.00 16.69
CA SER A 18 -6.58 0.79 17.49
C SER A 18 -6.16 2.27 17.49
N LYS A 19 -7.08 3.15 17.91
CA LYS A 19 -6.80 4.58 18.01
C LYS A 19 -5.57 4.89 18.87
N ASP A 20 -5.39 4.15 19.96
CA ASP A 20 -4.33 4.39 20.95
C ASP A 20 -2.96 3.87 20.49
N GLU A 21 -2.94 2.90 19.58
CA GLU A 21 -1.70 2.32 19.03
C GLU A 21 -1.25 2.98 17.72
N HIS A 22 -2.12 3.77 17.09
CA HIS A 22 -1.86 4.46 15.84
C HIS A 22 -0.97 5.71 16.04
N SER A 23 -0.04 5.95 15.11
CA SER A 23 0.70 7.21 15.00
C SER A 23 0.82 7.59 13.53
N PHE A 24 1.12 8.87 13.25
CA PHE A 24 1.29 9.35 11.87
C PHE A 24 2.33 8.53 11.09
N VAL A 25 3.49 8.28 11.69
CA VAL A 25 4.57 7.50 11.04
C VAL A 25 4.17 6.04 10.82
N LYS A 26 3.52 5.40 11.82
CA LYS A 26 2.98 4.05 11.65
C LYS A 26 1.97 4.01 10.50
N GLY A 27 1.06 4.98 10.44
CA GLY A 27 0.06 5.10 9.39
C GLY A 27 0.69 5.24 7.99
N ALA A 28 1.69 6.10 7.85
CA ALA A 28 2.41 6.29 6.58
C ALA A 28 3.14 5.01 6.11
N LEU A 29 3.82 4.31 7.03
CA LEU A 29 4.51 3.05 6.73
C LEU A 29 3.57 1.86 6.49
N HIS A 30 2.30 1.95 6.91
CA HIS A 30 1.27 0.93 6.63
C HIS A 30 0.51 1.22 5.33
N THR A 31 0.99 2.16 4.53
CA THR A 31 0.59 2.29 3.13
C THR A 31 1.54 1.50 2.25
N ILE A 32 1.11 1.19 1.03
CA ILE A 32 1.79 0.21 0.17
C ILE A 32 2.09 0.85 -1.17
N ASP A 33 3.37 0.82 -1.56
CA ASP A 33 3.78 1.20 -2.90
C ASP A 33 3.45 0.04 -3.88
N ARG A 34 2.58 0.33 -4.85
CA ARG A 34 2.14 -0.57 -5.92
C ARG A 34 2.41 0.04 -7.30
N PRO A 35 3.55 -0.30 -7.93
CA PRO A 35 3.89 0.23 -9.24
C PRO A 35 2.92 -0.28 -10.31
N TYR A 36 2.60 0.59 -11.28
CA TYR A 36 1.71 0.23 -12.40
C TYR A 36 2.42 -0.46 -13.55
N ASN A 37 3.75 -0.56 -13.51
CA ASN A 37 4.61 -1.03 -14.58
C ASN A 37 4.16 -2.34 -15.25
N LYS A 38 3.62 -3.31 -14.50
CA LYS A 38 3.15 -4.59 -15.06
C LYS A 38 1.88 -4.47 -15.92
N MET A 39 1.05 -3.46 -15.68
CA MET A 39 -0.17 -3.18 -16.47
C MET A 39 -0.03 -1.96 -17.38
N ASP A 40 1.08 -1.22 -17.27
CA ASP A 40 1.34 0.02 -17.98
C ASP A 40 2.63 -0.08 -18.83
N PRO A 41 2.64 -0.92 -19.88
CA PRO A 41 3.83 -1.14 -20.69
C PRO A 41 4.31 0.11 -21.46
N TRP A 42 3.46 1.13 -21.54
CA TRP A 42 3.74 2.40 -22.22
C TRP A 42 4.06 3.54 -21.25
N GLY A 43 4.00 3.29 -19.93
CA GLY A 43 4.24 4.31 -18.90
C GLY A 43 3.21 5.45 -18.86
N ALA A 44 2.07 5.29 -19.53
CA ALA A 44 1.07 6.35 -19.67
C ALA A 44 0.30 6.57 -18.36
N ILE A 45 -0.05 5.47 -17.67
CA ILE A 45 -0.76 5.52 -16.39
C ILE A 45 0.18 6.10 -15.32
N ASP A 46 1.42 5.65 -15.29
CA ASP A 46 2.44 6.12 -14.35
C ASP A 46 2.73 7.62 -14.55
N PHE A 47 2.87 8.07 -15.79
CA PHE A 47 3.05 9.48 -16.13
C PHE A 47 1.86 10.35 -15.69
N LEU A 48 0.64 9.94 -16.03
CA LEU A 48 -0.59 10.68 -15.70
C LEU A 48 -0.86 10.73 -14.19
N HIS A 49 -0.42 9.71 -13.44
CA HIS A 49 -0.56 9.67 -11.99
C HIS A 49 0.69 10.16 -11.25
N HIS A 50 1.66 10.75 -11.95
CA HIS A 50 2.90 11.27 -11.35
C HIS A 50 3.63 10.23 -10.48
N GLN A 51 3.63 8.98 -10.93
CA GLN A 51 4.27 7.85 -10.26
C GLN A 51 3.75 7.55 -8.84
N ILE A 52 2.56 8.05 -8.50
CA ILE A 52 2.01 7.91 -7.15
C ILE A 52 1.88 6.46 -6.71
N GLY A 53 1.73 5.50 -7.63
CA GLY A 53 1.72 4.08 -7.30
C GLY A 53 3.03 3.62 -6.68
N THR A 54 4.17 4.14 -7.13
CA THR A 54 5.52 3.77 -6.65
C THR A 54 6.01 4.68 -5.52
N THR A 55 5.33 5.81 -5.27
CA THR A 55 5.76 6.82 -4.29
C THR A 55 4.66 7.21 -3.30
N HIS A 56 3.71 6.32 -3.07
CA HIS A 56 2.55 6.58 -2.22
C HIS A 56 2.95 6.69 -0.75
N VAL A 57 3.88 5.84 -0.29
CA VAL A 57 4.41 5.92 1.08
C VAL A 57 5.07 7.28 1.31
N ALA A 58 5.91 7.73 0.38
CA ALA A 58 6.54 9.06 0.45
C ALA A 58 5.50 10.19 0.46
N HIS A 59 4.41 10.06 -0.31
CA HIS A 59 3.30 11.01 -0.28
C HIS A 59 2.63 11.10 1.11
N HIS A 60 2.49 9.98 1.83
CA HIS A 60 1.95 9.99 3.20
C HIS A 60 2.91 10.57 4.23
N PHE A 61 4.21 10.37 4.05
CA PHE A 61 5.21 11.03 4.90
C PHE A 61 5.20 12.55 4.71
N ALA A 62 5.17 13.00 3.45
CA ALA A 62 5.22 14.40 3.11
C ALA A 62 4.63 14.65 1.71
N SER A 63 3.33 14.94 1.67
CA SER A 63 2.58 15.18 0.43
C SER A 63 2.98 16.46 -0.32
N ASN A 64 3.77 17.32 0.31
CA ASN A 64 4.35 18.54 -0.30
C ASN A 64 5.64 18.27 -1.08
N ILE A 65 6.20 17.05 -1.02
CA ILE A 65 7.34 16.67 -1.85
C ILE A 65 6.88 16.70 -3.31
N PRO A 66 7.58 17.44 -4.19
CA PRO A 66 7.22 17.44 -5.60
C PRO A 66 7.46 16.05 -6.21
N HIS A 67 6.58 15.62 -7.11
CA HIS A 67 6.61 14.27 -7.70
C HIS A 67 7.97 13.89 -8.31
N TYR A 68 8.69 14.84 -8.92
CA TYR A 68 10.03 14.61 -9.48
C TYR A 68 11.14 14.37 -8.42
N LYS A 69 10.84 14.52 -7.13
CA LYS A 69 11.68 14.13 -5.98
C LYS A 69 11.08 13.00 -5.15
N ALA A 70 9.86 12.57 -5.44
CA ALA A 70 9.16 11.56 -4.65
C ALA A 70 9.92 10.23 -4.66
N GLN A 71 10.51 9.83 -5.79
CA GLN A 71 11.34 8.61 -5.86
C GLN A 71 12.54 8.66 -4.90
N THR A 72 13.27 9.78 -4.87
CA THR A 72 14.41 9.94 -3.94
C THR A 72 13.97 9.85 -2.48
N ALA A 73 12.77 10.33 -2.16
CA ALA A 73 12.20 10.20 -0.82
C ALA A 73 11.79 8.75 -0.53
N THR A 74 11.16 8.05 -1.48
CA THR A 74 10.84 6.62 -1.37
C THR A 74 12.08 5.79 -1.09
N ASP A 75 13.16 5.99 -1.86
CA ASP A 75 14.41 5.25 -1.69
C ASP A 75 14.98 5.47 -0.27
N ALA A 76 14.98 6.71 0.22
CA ALA A 76 15.44 7.03 1.57
C ALA A 76 14.56 6.41 2.67
N ILE A 77 13.24 6.33 2.46
CA ILE A 77 12.31 5.67 3.40
C ILE A 77 12.57 4.16 3.42
N MET A 78 12.73 3.54 2.25
CA MET A 78 13.02 2.11 2.12
C MET A 78 14.32 1.74 2.83
N ASP A 79 15.38 2.53 2.64
CA ASP A 79 16.67 2.33 3.29
C ASP A 79 16.59 2.53 4.83
N SER A 80 15.75 3.45 5.29
CA SER A 80 15.63 3.77 6.72
C SER A 80 14.74 2.79 7.49
N TYR A 81 13.73 2.22 6.83
CA TYR A 81 12.71 1.36 7.45
C TYR A 81 12.45 0.08 6.65
N PRO A 82 13.49 -0.72 6.31
CA PRO A 82 13.36 -1.86 5.41
C PRO A 82 12.38 -2.93 5.92
N ASP A 83 12.29 -3.12 7.24
CA ASP A 83 11.41 -4.12 7.86
C ASP A 83 9.94 -3.69 7.92
N MET A 84 9.66 -2.40 7.72
CA MET A 84 8.29 -1.84 7.80
C MET A 84 7.76 -1.35 6.46
N TYR A 85 8.64 -1.13 5.48
CA TYR A 85 8.25 -0.64 4.17
C TYR A 85 7.47 -1.72 3.40
N LEU A 86 6.24 -1.38 2.99
CA LEU A 86 5.36 -2.29 2.27
C LEU A 86 5.38 -2.00 0.77
N TYR A 87 5.65 -3.05 -0.02
CA TYR A 87 5.72 -2.98 -1.47
C TYR A 87 5.06 -4.19 -2.11
N ASP A 88 4.16 -3.95 -3.06
CA ASP A 88 3.44 -5.00 -3.76
C ASP A 88 3.44 -4.75 -5.28
N PRO A 89 4.25 -5.49 -6.06
CA PRO A 89 4.31 -5.35 -7.50
C PRO A 89 3.21 -6.15 -8.22
N THR A 90 2.20 -6.68 -7.54
CA THR A 90 1.09 -7.41 -8.16
C THR A 90 0.33 -6.51 -9.14
N PRO A 91 0.01 -6.95 -10.37
CA PRO A 91 -0.82 -6.17 -11.29
C PRO A 91 -2.09 -5.67 -10.62
N ILE A 92 -2.44 -4.39 -10.80
CA ILE A 92 -3.56 -3.75 -10.08
C ILE A 92 -4.88 -4.53 -10.16
N PRO A 93 -5.29 -5.13 -11.30
CA PRO A 93 -6.52 -5.93 -11.34
C PRO A 93 -6.47 -7.17 -10.42
N GLU A 94 -5.31 -7.80 -10.29
CA GLU A 94 -5.10 -8.97 -9.42
C GLU A 94 -5.09 -8.55 -7.95
N ALA A 95 -4.37 -7.48 -7.61
CA ALA A 95 -4.38 -6.90 -6.26
C ALA A 95 -5.80 -6.47 -5.86
N LEU A 96 -6.53 -5.80 -6.77
CA LEU A 96 -7.93 -5.43 -6.59
C LEU A 96 -8.81 -6.64 -6.27
N TRP A 97 -8.66 -7.73 -7.04
CA TRP A 97 -9.40 -8.95 -6.79
C TRP A 97 -9.07 -9.57 -5.42
N ARG A 98 -7.78 -9.68 -5.09
CA ARG A 98 -7.30 -10.16 -3.78
C ARG A 98 -7.93 -9.37 -2.64
N VAL A 99 -7.81 -8.05 -2.66
CA VAL A 99 -8.31 -7.17 -1.59
C VAL A 99 -9.84 -7.23 -1.50
N CYS A 100 -10.56 -7.16 -2.63
CA CYS A 100 -12.03 -7.27 -2.62
C CYS A 100 -12.54 -8.58 -2.02
N LYS A 101 -11.77 -9.67 -2.17
CA LYS A 101 -12.14 -10.99 -1.65
C LYS A 101 -11.71 -11.19 -0.20
N GLY A 102 -10.48 -10.80 0.14
CA GLY A 102 -9.86 -11.09 1.43
C GLY A 102 -10.03 -10.02 2.51
N CYS A 103 -10.48 -8.82 2.15
CA CYS A 103 -10.56 -7.69 3.09
C CYS A 103 -12.01 -7.26 3.37
N THR A 104 -12.86 -8.21 3.79
CA THR A 104 -14.30 -7.96 4.03
C THR A 104 -14.66 -7.83 5.50
N ALA A 105 -13.98 -8.56 6.38
CA ALA A 105 -14.18 -8.54 7.82
C ALA A 105 -12.84 -8.61 8.55
N VAL A 106 -12.77 -8.08 9.76
CA VAL A 106 -11.57 -8.12 10.60
C VAL A 106 -11.83 -8.88 11.90
N GLU A 107 -10.79 -9.50 12.42
CA GLU A 107 -10.80 -10.11 13.75
C GLU A 107 -9.62 -9.60 14.60
N LYS A 108 -9.82 -9.61 15.92
CA LYS A 108 -8.81 -9.10 16.86
C LYS A 108 -7.80 -10.19 17.19
N ARG A 109 -6.51 -9.95 16.89
CA ARG A 109 -5.38 -10.82 17.26
C ARG A 109 -4.38 -10.03 18.09
N GLY A 110 -4.46 -10.17 19.42
CA GLY A 110 -3.68 -9.34 20.35
C GLY A 110 -4.17 -7.88 20.34
N ASP A 111 -3.26 -6.94 20.10
CA ASP A 111 -3.55 -5.48 20.09
C ASP A 111 -3.86 -4.91 18.70
N ARG A 112 -3.96 -5.77 17.68
CA ARG A 112 -4.25 -5.40 16.29
C ARG A 112 -5.45 -6.14 15.74
N TRP A 113 -6.12 -5.51 14.77
CA TRP A 113 -7.15 -6.14 13.95
C TRP A 113 -6.51 -6.61 12.65
N VAL A 114 -6.78 -7.86 12.27
CA VAL A 114 -6.30 -8.43 11.00
C VAL A 114 -7.49 -8.85 10.15
N TRP A 115 -7.29 -8.92 8.84
CA TRP A 115 -8.33 -9.42 7.94
C TRP A 115 -8.65 -10.89 8.19
N GLN A 116 -9.94 -11.21 8.22
CA GLN A 116 -10.43 -12.57 8.23
C GLN A 116 -10.38 -13.11 6.78
N ASN A 117 -9.26 -13.73 6.42
CA ASN A 117 -8.96 -14.18 5.06
C ASN A 117 -8.61 -15.68 4.96
N GLU A 118 -8.93 -16.47 6.00
CA GLU A 118 -8.58 -17.91 6.07
C GLU A 118 -9.26 -18.73 4.96
N ASP A 119 -10.43 -18.30 4.51
CA ASP A 119 -11.21 -18.94 3.44
C ASP A 119 -10.75 -18.54 2.03
N ILE A 120 -9.75 -17.66 1.91
CA ILE A 120 -9.25 -17.18 0.63
C ILE A 120 -8.20 -18.17 0.10
N PRO A 121 -8.25 -18.53 -1.20
CA PRO A 121 -7.22 -19.37 -1.81
C PRO A 121 -5.83 -18.80 -1.56
N LYS A 122 -4.88 -19.65 -1.15
CA LYS A 122 -3.48 -19.25 -0.90
C LYS A 122 -2.78 -18.59 -2.08
N GLN A 123 -3.29 -18.76 -3.30
CA GLN A 123 -2.80 -18.07 -4.50
C GLN A 123 -3.10 -16.57 -4.48
N LEU A 124 -4.09 -16.15 -3.69
CA LEU A 124 -4.50 -14.77 -3.48
C LEU A 124 -4.04 -14.27 -2.09
N LEU A 125 -3.15 -14.98 -1.39
CA LEU A 125 -2.49 -14.50 -0.16
C LEU A 125 -1.01 -14.26 -0.50
#